data_AF-A0A965U1M2-F1
#
_entry.id   AF-A0A965U1M2-F1
#
_cell.length_a   1.000
_cell.length_b   1.000
_cell.length_c   1.000
_cell.angle_alpha   90.00
_cell.angle_beta   90.00
_cell.angle_gamma   90.00
#
_symmetry.space_group_name_H-M   'P 1'
#
loop_
_entity.id
_entity.type
_entity.pdbx_description
1 polymer ?
#
loop_
_entity_poly.entity_id
_entity_poly.type
_entity_poly.pdbx_seq_one_letter_code
_entity_poly.pdbx_strand_id
1 'polypeptide(L)'
;LYKVGYSTTEVKERIKNAVNEPTYLMAPVKIVSVYETYNMNTQKFEQLIHKFFGKVCLNIDISGDASKRYTPREWFVVSLDIIEKAIELIISGEIIHYRYDEKSERLIMI
;
A
#
# COMPACT_ATOMS: atom_id res chain seq x y z
N LEU A 1 -3.60 4.56 -9.10
CA LEU A 1 -3.44 3.21 -8.52
C LEU A 1 -2.06 3.16 -7.90
N TYR A 2 -1.97 2.85 -6.61
CA TYR A 2 -0.69 2.88 -5.89
C TYR A 2 -0.53 1.64 -5.04
N LYS A 3 0.70 1.11 -5.00
CA LYS A 3 1.09 0.07 -4.07
C LYS A 3 1.69 0.72 -2.82
N VAL A 4 1.25 0.31 -1.64
CA VAL A 4 1.83 0.71 -0.36
C VAL A 4 2.26 -0.55 0.37
N GLY A 5 3.54 -0.62 0.74
CA GLY A 5 4.12 -1.76 1.44
C GLY A 5 5.44 -1.35 2.10
N TYR A 6 6.05 -2.28 2.82
CA TYR A 6 7.34 -2.07 3.45
C TYR A 6 8.42 -2.96 2.80
N SER A 7 9.68 -2.57 2.96
CA SER A 7 10.82 -3.37 2.53
C SER A 7 11.95 -3.21 3.53
N THR A 8 12.66 -4.29 3.83
CA THR A 8 13.91 -4.28 4.62
C THR A 8 15.15 -4.16 3.74
N THR A 9 15.00 -4.30 2.42
CA THR A 9 16.03 -4.08 1.41
C THR A 9 15.68 -2.87 0.56
N GLU A 10 16.64 -2.37 -0.23
CA GLU A 10 16.40 -1.25 -1.13
C GLU A 10 15.20 -1.50 -2.05
N VAL A 11 14.28 -0.54 -2.09
CA VAL A 11 13.05 -0.62 -2.91
C VAL A 11 13.38 -0.84 -4.38
N LYS A 12 14.47 -0.22 -4.87
CA LYS A 12 14.94 -0.36 -6.24
C LYS A 12 15.24 -1.80 -6.61
N GLU A 13 15.87 -2.56 -5.71
CA GLU A 13 16.17 -3.97 -5.92
C GLU A 13 14.88 -4.82 -5.93
N ARG A 14 13.94 -4.48 -5.05
CA ARG A 14 12.67 -5.22 -4.89
C ARG A 14 11.75 -5.10 -6.12
N ILE A 15 11.85 -4.02 -6.89
CA ILE A 15 10.99 -3.79 -8.07
C ILE A 15 11.63 -4.20 -9.40
N LYS A 16 12.90 -4.64 -9.43
CA LYS A 16 13.61 -4.98 -10.68
C LYS A 16 12.87 -6.01 -11.55
N ASN A 17 12.20 -6.97 -10.91
CA ASN A 17 11.49 -8.05 -11.57
C ASN A 17 9.96 -7.87 -11.54
N ALA A 18 9.46 -6.65 -11.33
CA ALA A 18 8.03 -6.36 -11.14
C ALA A 18 7.13 -6.91 -12.27
N VAL A 19 7.59 -6.83 -13.52
CA VAL A 19 6.85 -7.32 -14.69
C VAL A 19 6.55 -8.82 -14.65
N ASN A 20 7.31 -9.60 -13.89
CA ASN A 20 7.15 -11.04 -13.78
C ASN A 20 6.57 -11.47 -12.41
N GLU A 21 6.27 -10.51 -11.53
CA GLU A 21 5.87 -10.79 -10.16
C GLU A 21 4.38 -10.46 -9.94
N PRO A 22 3.55 -11.43 -9.49
CA PRO A 22 2.13 -11.20 -9.24
C PRO A 22 1.83 -10.11 -8.21
N THR A 23 2.72 -9.89 -7.23
CA THR A 23 2.55 -8.79 -6.24
C THR A 23 2.60 -7.41 -6.87
N TYR A 24 3.20 -7.29 -8.06
CA TYR A 24 3.27 -6.07 -8.86
C TYR A 24 2.32 -6.07 -10.06
N LEU A 25 1.29 -6.92 -10.01
CA LEU A 25 0.30 -7.05 -11.09
C LEU A 25 0.92 -7.52 -12.43
N MET A 26 2.12 -8.11 -12.39
CA MET A 26 2.89 -8.50 -13.57
C MET A 26 3.06 -7.32 -14.56
N ALA A 27 3.26 -6.13 -14.01
CA ALA A 27 3.35 -4.88 -14.74
C ALA A 27 4.56 -4.05 -14.30
N PRO A 28 5.09 -3.16 -15.15
CA PRO A 28 6.15 -2.25 -14.73
C PRO A 28 5.62 -1.29 -13.65
N VAL A 29 6.44 -1.04 -12.64
CA VAL A 29 6.10 -0.11 -11.54
C VAL A 29 7.15 0.98 -11.42
N LYS A 30 6.73 2.13 -10.88
CA LYS A 30 7.59 3.28 -10.63
C LYS A 30 7.58 3.61 -9.14
N ILE A 31 8.76 3.88 -8.59
CA ILE A 31 8.90 4.43 -7.24
C ILE A 31 8.42 5.89 -7.29
N VAL A 32 7.40 6.21 -6.50
CA VAL A 32 6.83 7.56 -6.40
C VAL A 32 7.15 8.24 -5.07
N SER A 33 7.29 7.47 -3.99
CA SER A 33 7.69 7.96 -2.67
C SER A 33 8.34 6.83 -1.86
N VAL A 34 9.28 7.19 -0.96
CA VAL A 34 9.99 6.27 -0.06
C VAL A 34 10.14 6.96 1.29
N TYR A 35 9.77 6.25 2.36
CA TYR A 35 9.86 6.75 3.73
C TYR A 35 10.76 5.83 4.55
N GLU A 36 11.81 6.41 5.14
CA GLU A 36 12.68 5.68 6.06
C GLU A 36 12.05 5.70 7.45
N THR A 37 11.78 4.53 8.01
CA THR A 37 11.20 4.38 9.34
C THR A 37 12.12 3.54 10.22
N TYR A 38 12.41 4.00 11.43
CA TYR A 38 13.22 3.25 12.40
C TYR A 38 12.34 2.76 13.55
N ASN A 39 12.63 1.57 14.07
CA ASN A 39 11.88 0.93 15.17
C ASN A 39 10.36 0.76 14.91
N MET A 40 9.92 0.78 13.65
CA MET A 40 8.52 0.56 13.30
C MET A 40 8.20 -0.94 13.25
N ASN A 41 7.09 -1.34 13.84
CA ASN A 41 6.57 -2.70 13.68
C ASN A 41 5.89 -2.82 12.31
N THR A 42 6.55 -3.48 11.37
CA THR A 42 6.11 -3.59 9.98
C THR A 42 4.77 -4.33 9.83
N GLN A 43 4.52 -5.36 10.64
CA GLN A 43 3.24 -6.07 10.63
C GLN A 43 2.08 -5.17 11.09
N LYS A 44 2.30 -4.35 12.13
CA LYS A 44 1.29 -3.38 12.58
C LYS A 44 1.03 -2.32 11.51
N PHE A 45 2.07 -1.85 10.84
CA PHE A 45 1.95 -0.90 9.73
C PHE A 45 1.07 -1.45 8.61
N GLU A 46 1.36 -2.66 8.13
CA GLU A 46 0.55 -3.29 7.08
C GLU A 46 -0.90 -3.45 7.51
N GLN A 47 -1.14 -3.99 8.70
CA GLN A 47 -2.49 -4.15 9.23
C GLN A 47 -3.25 -2.83 9.29
N LEU A 48 -2.56 -1.75 9.67
CA LEU A 48 -3.15 -0.43 9.76
C LEU A 48 -3.51 0.10 8.37
N ILE A 49 -2.59 0.05 7.41
CA ILE A 49 -2.83 0.45 6.02
C ILE A 49 -3.98 -0.34 5.40
N HIS A 50 -3.98 -1.67 5.54
CA HIS A 50 -5.05 -2.52 5.03
C HIS A 50 -6.40 -2.21 5.68
N LYS A 51 -6.43 -1.89 6.97
CA LYS A 51 -7.67 -1.51 7.66
C LYS A 51 -8.14 -0.12 7.21
N PHE A 52 -7.22 0.82 7.09
CA PHE A 52 -7.50 2.22 6.78
C PHE A 52 -8.01 2.40 5.35
N PHE A 53 -7.35 1.77 4.38
CA PHE A 53 -7.71 1.81 2.97
C PHE A 53 -8.49 0.57 2.50
N GLY A 54 -8.99 -0.26 3.41
CA GLY A 54 -9.58 -1.55 3.06
C GLY A 54 -10.74 -1.48 2.07
N LYS A 55 -11.55 -0.41 2.13
CA LYS A 55 -12.67 -0.18 1.21
C LYS A 55 -12.25 0.20 -0.21
N VAL A 56 -11.04 0.71 -0.37
CA VAL A 56 -10.45 1.14 -1.64
C VAL A 56 -9.23 0.30 -2.03
N CYS A 57 -9.07 -0.85 -1.37
CA CYS A 57 -8.11 -1.87 -1.74
C CYS A 57 -8.55 -2.53 -3.05
N LEU A 58 -7.62 -2.65 -3.99
CA LEU A 58 -7.84 -3.30 -5.27
C LEU A 58 -8.11 -4.79 -5.02
N ASN A 59 -9.33 -5.23 -5.34
CA ASN A 59 -9.71 -6.63 -5.24
C ASN A 59 -9.59 -7.31 -6.61
N ILE A 60 -8.44 -7.89 -6.89
CA ILE A 60 -8.14 -8.59 -8.14
C ILE A 60 -7.47 -9.94 -7.87
N ASP A 61 -7.86 -10.95 -8.63
CA ASP A 61 -7.21 -12.26 -8.66
C ASP A 61 -6.36 -12.39 -9.92
N ILE A 62 -5.07 -12.68 -9.72
CA ILE A 62 -4.11 -12.91 -10.80
C ILE A 62 -3.85 -14.40 -10.90
N SER A 63 -4.01 -14.95 -12.10
CA SER A 63 -3.71 -16.34 -12.39
C SER A 63 -2.27 -16.43 -12.88
N GLY A 64 -1.38 -17.07 -12.12
CA GLY A 64 -0.01 -17.36 -12.57
C GLY A 64 0.07 -18.63 -13.43
N ASP A 65 1.25 -18.90 -13.99
CA ASP A 65 1.51 -20.00 -14.93
C ASP A 65 1.20 -21.42 -14.40
N ALA A 66 1.04 -21.59 -13.09
CA ALA A 66 0.88 -22.89 -12.44
C ALA A 66 -0.51 -23.11 -11.80
N SER A 67 -1.58 -22.47 -12.30
CA SER A 67 -2.94 -22.47 -11.70
C SER A 67 -3.04 -21.87 -10.29
N LYS A 68 -1.94 -21.27 -9.80
CA LYS A 68 -1.91 -20.54 -8.53
C LYS A 68 -2.57 -19.18 -8.71
N ARG A 69 -3.53 -18.88 -7.83
CA ARG A 69 -4.16 -17.57 -7.72
C ARG A 69 -3.40 -16.71 -6.74
N TYR A 70 -3.10 -15.48 -7.12
CA TYR A 70 -2.47 -14.47 -6.30
C TYR A 70 -3.41 -13.29 -6.15
N THR A 71 -3.67 -12.88 -4.90
CA THR A 71 -4.54 -11.74 -4.59
C THR A 71 -3.71 -10.69 -3.85
N PRO A 72 -3.06 -9.76 -4.55
CA PRO A 72 -2.22 -8.76 -3.90
C PRO A 72 -3.09 -7.74 -3.16
N ARG A 73 -2.86 -7.57 -1.85
CA ARG A 73 -3.70 -6.72 -0.97
C ARG A 73 -3.12 -5.33 -0.71
N GLU A 74 -1.99 -5.02 -1.33
CA GLU A 74 -1.19 -3.82 -1.08
C GLU A 74 -1.45 -2.72 -2.10
N TRP A 75 -2.44 -2.88 -2.98
CA TRP A 75 -2.78 -1.92 -4.03
C TRP A 75 -4.06 -1.17 -3.69
N PHE A 76 -4.05 0.15 -3.84
CA PHE A 76 -5.14 1.02 -3.42
C PHE A 76 -5.52 2.03 -4.51
N VAL A 77 -6.84 2.23 -4.67
CA VAL A 77 -7.44 3.19 -5.61
C VAL A 77 -7.70 4.49 -4.84
N VAL A 78 -6.62 5.22 -4.58
CA VAL A 78 -6.63 6.48 -3.83
C VAL A 78 -5.65 7.45 -4.50
N SER A 79 -5.79 8.75 -4.29
CA SER A 79 -4.82 9.73 -4.75
C SER A 79 -3.52 9.66 -3.94
N LEU A 80 -2.41 10.11 -4.53
CA LEU A 80 -1.10 10.09 -3.87
C LEU A 80 -1.09 10.97 -2.62
N ASP A 81 -1.66 12.17 -2.67
CA ASP A 81 -1.68 13.11 -1.54
C ASP A 81 -2.35 12.52 -0.29
N ILE A 82 -3.41 11.73 -0.47
CA ILE A 82 -4.09 11.05 0.63
C ILE A 82 -3.21 9.94 1.22
N ILE A 83 -2.48 9.21 0.37
CA ILE A 83 -1.54 8.18 0.82
C ILE A 83 -0.41 8.83 1.62
N GLU A 84 0.23 9.87 1.08
CA GLU A 84 1.32 10.58 1.74
C GLU A 84 0.88 11.11 3.11
N LYS A 85 -0.29 11.75 3.18
CA LYS A 85 -0.85 12.25 4.44
C LYS A 85 -1.18 11.13 5.43
N ALA A 86 -1.69 10.00 4.95
CA ALA A 86 -1.93 8.84 5.82
C ALA A 86 -0.62 8.28 6.39
N ILE A 87 0.45 8.22 5.58
CA ILE A 87 1.78 7.79 6.06
C ILE A 87 2.32 8.74 7.13
N GLU A 88 2.22 10.05 6.92
CA GLU A 88 2.61 11.04 7.94
C GLU A 88 1.87 10.83 9.26
N LEU A 89 0.55 10.64 9.19
CA LEU A 89 -0.29 10.36 10.36
C LEU A 89 0.05 9.02 11.04
N ILE A 90 0.49 8.02 10.28
CA ILE A 90 0.93 6.73 10.84
C ILE A 90 2.25 6.90 11.59
N ILE A 91 3.19 7.66 11.01
CA ILE A 91 4.49 7.93 11.63
C ILE A 91 4.30 8.76 12.90
N SER A 92 3.39 9.74 12.91
CA SER A 92 3.09 10.54 14.10
C SER A 92 2.24 9.80 15.14
N GLY A 93 1.55 8.72 14.74
CA GLY A 93 0.60 7.98 15.57
C GLY A 93 -0.82 8.56 15.60
N GLU A 94 -1.04 9.70 14.93
CA GLU A 94 -2.33 10.41 14.89
C GLU A 94 -3.37 9.73 14.00
N ILE A 95 -2.98 8.79 13.13
CA ILE A 95 -3.87 8.10 12.18
C ILE A 95 -5.10 7.46 12.84
N ILE A 96 -5.00 7.11 14.13
CA ILE A 96 -6.10 6.55 14.92
C ILE A 96 -7.27 7.52 15.10
N HIS A 97 -7.05 8.82 14.91
CA HIS A 97 -8.06 9.87 14.98
C HIS A 97 -8.67 10.17 13.61
N TYR A 98 -8.31 9.41 12.57
CA TYR A 98 -8.78 9.63 11.21
C TYR A 98 -9.40 8.36 10.62
N ARG A 99 -10.26 8.56 9.63
CA ARG A 99 -10.65 7.53 8.67
C ARG A 99 -10.63 8.09 7.26
N TYR A 100 -10.36 7.23 6.29
CA TYR A 100 -10.61 7.56 4.89
C TYR A 100 -12.11 7.43 4.58
N ASP A 101 -12.66 8.45 3.93
CA ASP A 101 -14.03 8.45 3.43
C ASP A 101 -14.03 8.31 1.90
N GLU A 102 -14.45 7.14 1.42
CA GLU A 102 -14.41 6.79 0.01
C GLU A 102 -15.38 7.61 -0.86
N LYS A 103 -16.40 8.23 -0.25
CA LYS A 103 -17.40 9.03 -0.97
C LYS A 103 -16.92 10.45 -1.25
N SER A 104 -16.23 11.05 -0.28
CA SER A 104 -15.65 12.39 -0.41
C SER A 104 -14.19 12.40 -0.84
N GLU A 105 -13.58 11.21 -0.93
CA GLU A 105 -12.17 10.98 -1.25
C GLU A 105 -11.20 11.73 -0.30
N ARG A 106 -11.52 11.79 0.99
CA ARG A 106 -10.80 12.60 1.98
C ARG A 106 -10.52 11.86 3.28
N LEU A 107 -9.52 12.34 4.01
CA LEU A 107 -9.32 12.01 5.41
C LEU A 107 -10.23 12.87 6.28
N ILE A 108 -11.00 12.23 7.15
CA ILE A 108 -11.88 12.89 8.11
C ILE A 108 -11.54 12.43 9.52
N MET A 109 -11.61 13.34 10.48
CA MET A 109 -11.44 12.99 11.88
C MET A 109 -12.63 12.16 12.38
N ILE A 110 -12.35 11.22 13.28
CA ILE A 110 -13.36 10.37 13.96
C ILE A 110 -13.60 10.82 15.40
#